data_AF-A0A4W3H182-F1
#
_entry.id   AF-A0A4W3H182-F1
#
_cell.length_a   1.000
_cell.length_b   1.000
_cell.length_c   1.000
_cell.angle_alpha   90.00
_cell.angle_beta   90.00
_cell.angle_gamma   90.00
#
_symmetry.space_group_name_H-M   'P 1'
#
loop_
_entity.id
_entity.type
_entity.pdbx_description
1 polymer ?
#
loop_
_entity_poly.entity_id
_entity_poly.type
_entity_poly.pdbx_seq_one_letter_code
_entity_poly.pdbx_strand_id
1 'polypeptide(L)'
;MSEAEGGFVLFCLSLCLCLCLRPRLCSSGPLISEARPDHHVRSVIWILEELEERAPTLTLLDTVGLVRSLSRSESLFHHLLLGQSSAPPGSLSLLSDTDRSFLWRVTEHQVTPSAELGVSLTDDGTTVSLGHVLAGIEAGLRRNRSSAWPTGTAGGPDAVDSLHAVTLTKDLGLALVGHHRNGSQALLGGEGCWDHVEKPRRFTLSPPWSSATDALINGGMDGFILGSYLSGLSPPLPPLSAVLRGYYTEGLGLRGLKASRRRQAYGELVTARGLAAQVSDAVLLYGQLGDQPGLRNLSRRAVEEIAQRGVPRFLSRYLDCPAVIPRCMWGAKPYRGAATLLTLPLRYVYVHHTYHPSRPCATFPQCAANMRAMQRFHQEEREWDDIAY
;
A
#
# COMPACT_ATOMS: atom_id res chain seq x y z
N MET A 1 1.74 57.68 53.84
CA MET A 1 0.35 57.28 54.16
C MET A 1 -0.09 56.22 53.16
N SER A 2 0.15 54.92 53.34
CA SER A 2 0.86 54.15 54.38
C SER A 2 1.37 52.87 53.66
N GLU A 3 2.57 52.31 53.80
CA GLU A 3 3.26 51.79 55.01
C GLU A 3 2.38 50.81 55.82
N ALA A 4 2.76 49.58 56.14
CA ALA A 4 3.97 48.78 55.87
C ALA A 4 3.59 47.27 55.98
N GLU A 5 4.41 46.24 55.68
CA GLU A 5 5.85 46.15 55.33
C GLU A 5 6.00 45.29 54.02
N GLY A 6 6.88 44.28 53.78
CA GLY A 6 8.00 43.68 54.51
C GLY A 6 8.53 42.37 53.90
N GLY A 7 9.67 41.86 54.43
CA GLY A 7 10.09 40.44 54.31
C GLY A 7 11.04 40.04 53.17
N PHE A 8 12.36 40.03 53.42
CA PHE A 8 13.41 39.61 52.46
C PHE A 8 14.13 38.34 52.98
N VAL A 9 14.18 37.25 52.20
CA VAL A 9 14.97 36.04 52.53
C VAL A 9 15.70 35.51 51.29
N LEU A 10 17.02 35.33 51.40
CA LEU A 10 17.88 34.68 50.41
C LEU A 10 17.56 33.19 50.29
N PHE A 11 17.59 32.63 49.07
CA PHE A 11 17.95 31.23 48.87
C PHE A 11 18.79 31.01 47.60
N CYS A 12 19.64 29.99 47.63
CA CYS A 12 20.80 29.85 46.74
C CYS A 12 20.47 29.30 45.35
N LEU A 13 21.39 29.56 44.40
CA LEU A 13 21.52 28.70 43.21
C LEU A 13 21.81 27.25 43.63
N SER A 14 21.19 26.29 42.95
CA SER A 14 21.73 24.95 42.82
C SER A 14 21.36 24.38 41.45
N LEU A 15 22.37 23.89 40.72
CA LEU A 15 22.23 23.39 39.35
C LEU A 15 21.98 21.88 39.39
N CYS A 16 20.75 21.45 39.07
CA CYS A 16 20.39 20.03 39.11
C CYS A 16 20.34 19.41 37.71
N LEU A 17 21.21 18.44 37.44
CA LEU A 17 21.18 17.65 36.20
C LEU A 17 20.02 16.65 36.23
N CYS A 18 18.97 16.87 35.42
CA CYS A 18 17.97 15.85 35.14
C CYS A 18 18.54 14.76 34.21
N LEU A 19 19.24 13.79 34.80
CA LEU A 19 19.48 12.49 34.18
C LEU A 19 18.16 11.72 34.08
N CYS A 20 17.64 11.57 32.86
CA CYS A 20 16.37 10.88 32.58
C CYS A 20 16.45 9.35 32.76
N LEU A 21 16.50 8.90 34.02
CA LEU A 21 16.31 7.50 34.39
C LEU A 21 14.90 7.03 34.01
N ARG A 22 14.78 6.11 33.04
CA ARG A 22 13.50 5.47 32.67
C ARG A 22 12.92 4.74 33.90
N PRO A 23 11.69 5.04 34.37
CA PRO A 23 11.08 4.30 35.46
C PRO A 23 10.66 2.89 35.00
N ARG A 24 11.26 1.84 35.57
CA ARG A 24 10.79 0.47 35.42
C ARG A 24 9.51 0.26 36.25
N LEU A 25 8.35 0.49 35.64
CA LEU A 25 7.07 0.06 36.20
C LEU A 25 6.90 -1.45 36.04
N CYS A 26 7.23 -2.21 37.09
CA CYS A 26 6.74 -3.57 37.25
C CYS A 26 5.23 -3.54 37.49
N SER A 27 4.44 -3.67 36.42
CA SER A 27 2.98 -3.82 36.51
C SER A 27 2.59 -5.27 36.27
N SER A 28 2.20 -5.97 37.33
CA SER A 28 1.54 -7.28 37.23
C SER A 28 0.09 -7.09 36.79
N GLY A 29 -0.10 -6.79 35.50
CA GLY A 29 -1.41 -6.72 34.88
C GLY A 29 -2.10 -8.11 34.79
N PRO A 30 -3.42 -8.15 34.54
CA PRO A 30 -4.12 -9.39 34.25
C PRO A 30 -3.59 -10.05 32.97
N LEU A 31 -3.92 -11.32 32.75
CA LEU A 31 -3.57 -12.08 31.54
C LEU A 31 -4.13 -11.39 30.27
N ILE A 32 -3.32 -10.53 29.65
CA ILE A 32 -3.58 -9.98 28.33
C ILE A 32 -3.40 -11.12 27.34
N SER A 33 -4.52 -11.65 26.83
CA SER A 33 -4.52 -12.36 25.57
C SER A 33 -3.97 -11.41 24.51
N GLU A 34 -2.83 -11.74 23.89
CA GLU A 34 -2.15 -10.89 22.92
C GLU A 34 -3.14 -10.44 21.84
N ALA A 35 -3.48 -9.15 21.89
CA ALA A 35 -4.47 -8.55 21.02
C ALA A 35 -3.88 -8.48 19.60
N ARG A 36 -4.10 -9.55 18.82
CA ARG A 36 -3.60 -9.74 17.45
C ARG A 36 -3.51 -8.41 16.70
N PRO A 37 -2.40 -8.07 16.02
CA PRO A 37 -2.32 -6.85 15.22
C PRO A 37 -3.43 -6.78 14.15
N ASP A 38 -4.01 -5.60 13.95
CA ASP A 38 -4.90 -5.32 12.82
C ASP A 38 -4.10 -4.91 11.57
N HIS A 39 -4.74 -4.98 10.41
CA HIS A 39 -4.10 -4.74 9.12
C HIS A 39 -4.05 -3.25 8.74
N HIS A 40 -3.91 -2.33 9.71
CA HIS A 40 -3.49 -0.97 9.38
C HIS A 40 -1.98 -0.96 9.12
N VAL A 41 -1.50 -0.15 8.16
CA VAL A 41 -0.05 -0.04 7.88
C VAL A 41 0.72 0.46 9.12
N ARG A 42 0.11 1.26 10.00
CA ARG A 42 0.71 1.67 11.30
C ARG A 42 1.08 0.49 12.21
N SER A 43 0.30 -0.58 12.17
CA SER A 43 0.50 -1.78 12.99
C SER A 43 1.68 -2.61 12.48
N VAL A 44 1.91 -2.59 11.16
CA VAL A 44 3.14 -3.11 10.54
C VAL A 44 4.35 -2.24 10.89
N ILE A 45 4.21 -0.91 10.82
CA ILE A 45 5.29 0.04 11.18
C ILE A 45 5.75 -0.19 12.63
N TRP A 46 4.84 -0.32 13.60
CA TRP A 46 5.22 -0.57 15.01
C TRP A 46 6.04 -1.86 15.20
N ILE A 47 5.70 -2.94 14.49
CA ILE A 47 6.43 -4.21 14.57
C ILE A 47 7.82 -4.09 13.91
N LEU A 48 7.95 -3.27 12.86
CA LEU A 48 9.25 -2.96 12.26
C LEU A 48 10.10 -2.08 13.19
N GLU A 49 9.50 -1.13 13.91
CA GLU A 49 10.20 -0.33 14.94
C GLU A 49 10.72 -1.21 16.07
N GLU A 50 9.96 -2.23 16.51
CA GLU A 50 10.42 -3.22 17.49
C GLU A 50 11.60 -4.08 16.97
N LEU A 51 11.53 -4.53 15.70
CA LEU A 51 12.62 -5.27 15.06
C LEU A 51 13.89 -4.42 14.93
N GLU A 52 13.75 -3.16 14.53
CA GLU A 52 14.86 -2.24 14.28
C GLU A 52 15.47 -1.69 15.59
N GLU A 53 14.70 -1.55 16.68
CA GLU A 53 15.24 -1.29 18.04
C GLU A 53 16.02 -2.51 18.59
N ARG A 54 15.54 -3.74 18.34
CA ARG A 54 16.19 -4.98 18.82
C ARG A 54 17.37 -5.44 17.97
N ALA A 55 17.43 -5.05 16.69
CA ALA A 55 18.51 -5.38 15.77
C ALA A 55 19.07 -4.12 15.06
N PRO A 56 19.69 -3.18 15.79
CA PRO A 56 20.12 -1.87 15.27
C PRO A 56 21.28 -1.94 14.24
N THR A 57 21.77 -3.13 13.92
CA THR A 57 22.75 -3.38 12.85
C THR A 57 22.14 -3.79 11.51
N LEU A 58 20.82 -4.02 11.44
CA LEU A 58 20.14 -4.28 10.16
C LEU A 58 20.13 -3.00 9.31
N THR A 59 20.56 -3.10 8.06
CA THR A 59 20.32 -2.02 7.10
C THR A 59 18.88 -2.07 6.59
N LEU A 60 18.42 -0.98 5.97
CA LEU A 60 17.14 -0.94 5.25
C LEU A 60 16.97 -2.12 4.27
N LEU A 61 18.05 -2.53 3.58
CA LEU A 61 18.03 -3.66 2.66
C LEU A 61 17.88 -4.99 3.40
N ASP A 62 18.58 -5.17 4.52
CA ASP A 62 18.47 -6.39 5.34
C ASP A 62 17.07 -6.52 5.94
N THR A 63 16.50 -5.45 6.52
CA THR A 63 15.14 -5.47 7.08
C THR A 63 14.11 -5.84 6.00
N VAL A 64 14.19 -5.26 4.80
CA VAL A 64 13.25 -5.56 3.71
C VAL A 64 13.42 -6.99 3.21
N GLY A 65 14.64 -7.45 2.93
CA GLY A 65 14.90 -8.81 2.45
C GLY A 65 14.53 -9.87 3.49
N LEU A 66 14.73 -9.59 4.78
CA LEU A 66 14.33 -10.44 5.90
C LEU A 66 12.81 -10.55 6.01
N VAL A 67 12.08 -9.43 5.97
CA VAL A 67 10.61 -9.43 6.04
C VAL A 67 9.98 -10.02 4.78
N ARG A 68 10.59 -9.85 3.60
CA ARG A 68 10.18 -10.50 2.35
C ARG A 68 10.35 -12.01 2.41
N SER A 69 11.43 -12.52 3.04
CA SER A 69 11.71 -13.96 3.19
C SER A 69 10.70 -14.73 4.06
N LEU A 70 9.80 -14.03 4.77
CA LEU A 70 8.64 -14.66 5.42
C LEU A 70 7.61 -15.18 4.41
N SER A 71 7.51 -14.56 3.23
CA SER A 71 6.52 -14.91 2.20
C SER A 71 6.84 -16.26 1.55
N ARG A 72 5.84 -17.14 1.48
CA ARG A 72 5.96 -18.48 0.87
C ARG A 72 5.85 -18.43 -0.64
N SER A 73 5.34 -17.32 -1.19
CA SER A 73 5.25 -17.05 -2.63
C SER A 73 6.56 -16.53 -3.26
N GLU A 74 7.70 -16.91 -2.67
CA GLU A 74 9.09 -16.65 -3.11
C GLU A 74 9.42 -17.38 -4.44
N SER A 75 8.84 -16.87 -5.54
CA SER A 75 8.96 -17.48 -6.86
C SER A 75 10.35 -17.33 -7.49
N LEU A 76 10.65 -18.17 -8.49
CA LEU A 76 11.88 -18.08 -9.31
C LEU A 76 12.07 -16.69 -9.95
N PHE A 77 10.97 -15.99 -10.24
CA PHE A 77 10.98 -14.62 -10.78
C PHE A 77 11.50 -13.59 -9.78
N HIS A 78 11.11 -13.68 -8.51
CA HIS A 78 11.66 -12.82 -7.46
C HIS A 78 13.14 -13.17 -7.19
N HIS A 79 13.48 -14.45 -7.13
CA HIS A 79 14.87 -14.90 -6.99
C HIS A 79 15.78 -14.40 -8.12
N LEU A 80 15.30 -14.39 -9.38
CA LEU A 80 16.08 -13.87 -10.52
C LEU A 80 16.30 -12.35 -10.44
N LEU A 81 15.28 -11.59 -10.04
CA LEU A 81 15.29 -10.12 -10.14
C LEU A 81 15.78 -9.41 -8.88
N LEU A 82 15.73 -10.07 -7.72
CA LEU A 82 16.18 -9.55 -6.42
C LEU A 82 17.39 -10.32 -5.87
N GLY A 83 17.56 -11.59 -6.22
CA GLY A 83 18.53 -12.48 -5.58
C GLY A 83 18.09 -12.92 -4.18
N GLN A 84 19.02 -13.49 -3.41
CA GLN A 84 18.78 -13.92 -2.03
C GLN A 84 18.96 -12.78 -1.02
N SER A 85 18.33 -12.89 0.15
CA SER A 85 18.56 -11.98 1.28
C SER A 85 19.95 -12.20 1.89
N SER A 86 20.66 -11.11 2.18
CA SER A 86 21.91 -11.10 2.97
C SER A 86 21.65 -11.11 4.49
N ALA A 87 20.43 -10.83 4.90
CA ALA A 87 20.09 -10.57 6.29
C ALA A 87 20.27 -11.83 7.17
N PRO A 88 20.80 -11.70 8.41
CA PRO A 88 20.86 -12.82 9.36
C PRO A 88 19.45 -13.37 9.63
N PRO A 89 19.12 -14.63 9.26
CA PRO A 89 17.76 -15.17 9.42
C PRO A 89 17.31 -15.22 10.88
N GLY A 90 18.28 -15.32 11.81
CA GLY A 90 18.04 -15.28 13.24
C GLY A 90 17.42 -13.98 13.75
N SER A 91 17.57 -12.83 13.06
CA SER A 91 17.03 -11.55 13.54
C SER A 91 15.50 -11.54 13.66
N LEU A 92 14.79 -12.41 12.94
CA LEU A 92 13.34 -12.58 13.10
C LEU A 92 12.94 -13.18 14.46
N SER A 93 13.80 -13.97 15.12
CA SER A 93 13.48 -14.55 16.44
C SER A 93 13.44 -13.52 17.58
N LEU A 94 13.85 -12.28 17.29
CA LEU A 94 13.72 -11.12 18.19
C LEU A 94 12.28 -10.60 18.28
N LEU A 95 11.38 -11.02 17.37
CA LEU A 95 9.95 -10.71 17.38
C LEU A 95 9.12 -11.88 17.94
N SER A 96 7.95 -11.57 18.50
CA SER A 96 6.98 -12.57 18.96
C SER A 96 6.52 -13.49 17.80
N ASP A 97 6.00 -14.67 18.14
CA ASP A 97 5.38 -15.55 17.14
C ASP A 97 4.11 -14.91 16.55
N THR A 98 3.38 -14.11 17.33
CA THR A 98 2.19 -13.36 16.89
C THR A 98 2.55 -12.34 15.80
N ASP A 99 3.65 -11.61 15.99
CA ASP A 99 4.09 -10.53 15.11
C ASP A 99 4.83 -11.06 13.88
N ARG A 100 5.70 -12.08 14.02
CA ARG A 100 6.25 -12.82 12.86
C ARG A 100 5.14 -13.38 11.97
N SER A 101 4.12 -13.98 12.59
CA SER A 101 2.96 -14.52 11.87
C SER A 101 2.10 -13.42 11.24
N PHE A 102 2.10 -12.20 11.79
CA PHE A 102 1.40 -11.06 11.21
C PHE A 102 2.16 -10.43 10.04
N LEU A 103 3.48 -10.23 10.16
CA LEU A 103 4.34 -9.81 9.06
C LEU A 103 4.18 -10.73 7.85
N TRP A 104 4.21 -12.05 8.05
CA TRP A 104 3.91 -13.01 6.98
C TRP A 104 2.54 -12.76 6.33
N ARG A 105 1.47 -12.60 7.11
CA ARG A 105 0.10 -12.38 6.57
C ARG A 105 -0.06 -11.08 5.77
N VAL A 106 0.75 -10.04 6.03
CA VAL A 106 0.71 -8.79 5.25
C VAL A 106 1.64 -8.79 4.03
N THR A 107 2.65 -9.68 3.97
CA THR A 107 3.52 -9.84 2.79
C THR A 107 3.05 -10.92 1.82
N GLU A 108 2.31 -11.92 2.28
CA GLU A 108 1.76 -13.03 1.49
C GLU A 108 0.53 -12.57 0.67
N HIS A 109 0.77 -11.85 -0.44
CA HIS A 109 -0.31 -11.40 -1.32
C HIS A 109 -0.94 -12.55 -2.10
N GLN A 110 -2.26 -12.72 -1.94
CA GLN A 110 -3.04 -13.73 -2.66
C GLN A 110 -4.47 -13.22 -2.93
N VAL A 111 -4.93 -13.39 -4.16
CA VAL A 111 -6.32 -13.09 -4.57
C VAL A 111 -7.13 -14.39 -4.55
N THR A 112 -8.26 -14.39 -3.84
CA THR A 112 -9.20 -15.53 -3.78
C THR A 112 -10.60 -15.09 -4.18
N PRO A 113 -11.52 -16.00 -4.54
CA PRO A 113 -12.86 -15.62 -5.01
C PRO A 113 -13.74 -14.82 -4.03
N SER A 114 -13.36 -14.72 -2.75
CA SER A 114 -14.13 -14.05 -1.69
C SER A 114 -13.30 -13.12 -0.78
N ALA A 115 -11.98 -13.04 -0.97
CA ALA A 115 -11.07 -12.25 -0.13
C ALA A 115 -9.74 -11.96 -0.82
N GLU A 116 -9.09 -10.86 -0.42
CA GLU A 116 -7.70 -10.56 -0.73
C GLU A 116 -6.85 -10.67 0.53
N LEU A 117 -5.67 -11.29 0.41
CA LEU A 117 -4.69 -11.49 1.48
C LEU A 117 -3.40 -10.72 1.15
N GLY A 118 -2.52 -10.50 2.13
CA GLY A 118 -1.29 -9.70 1.92
C GLY A 118 -1.57 -8.23 1.57
N VAL A 119 -2.59 -7.67 2.21
CA VAL A 119 -3.06 -6.29 2.04
C VAL A 119 -3.23 -5.58 3.39
N SER A 120 -3.22 -4.25 3.38
CA SER A 120 -3.36 -3.40 4.57
C SER A 120 -4.02 -2.05 4.25
N LEU A 121 -4.71 -1.49 5.25
CA LEU A 121 -5.39 -0.20 5.20
C LEU A 121 -4.42 0.94 5.53
N THR A 122 -4.46 2.00 4.73
CA THR A 122 -3.63 3.21 4.86
C THR A 122 -4.40 4.38 5.46
N ASP A 123 -3.70 5.38 5.99
CA ASP A 123 -4.32 6.53 6.65
C ASP A 123 -5.08 7.46 5.67
N ASP A 124 -4.93 7.27 4.34
CA ASP A 124 -5.74 7.94 3.30
C ASP A 124 -7.05 7.19 2.94
N GLY A 125 -7.32 6.05 3.59
CA GLY A 125 -8.56 5.27 3.43
C GLY A 125 -8.54 4.24 2.31
N THR A 126 -7.43 4.11 1.57
CA THR A 126 -7.27 3.07 0.55
C THR A 126 -6.58 1.82 1.12
N THR A 127 -6.71 0.70 0.40
CA THR A 127 -6.02 -0.56 0.69
C THR A 127 -4.81 -0.74 -0.24
N VAL A 128 -3.70 -1.29 0.28
CA VAL A 128 -2.43 -1.52 -0.45
C VAL A 128 -1.89 -2.93 -0.18
N SER A 129 -1.24 -3.56 -1.16
CA SER A 129 -0.48 -4.80 -0.94
C SER A 129 0.94 -4.51 -0.50
N LEU A 130 1.26 -4.78 0.78
CA LEU A 130 2.59 -4.49 1.33
C LEU A 130 3.69 -5.41 0.77
N GLY A 131 3.36 -6.62 0.31
CA GLY A 131 4.30 -7.48 -0.41
C GLY A 131 4.92 -6.78 -1.64
N HIS A 132 4.07 -6.12 -2.45
CA HIS A 132 4.50 -5.35 -3.63
C HIS A 132 5.27 -4.08 -3.26
N VAL A 133 4.91 -3.43 -2.14
CA VAL A 133 5.65 -2.27 -1.60
C VAL A 133 7.08 -2.65 -1.23
N LEU A 134 7.24 -3.74 -0.47
CA LEU A 134 8.55 -4.22 -0.03
C LEU A 134 9.40 -4.73 -1.20
N ALA A 135 8.79 -5.46 -2.15
CA ALA A 135 9.48 -5.90 -3.36
C ALA A 135 10.01 -4.72 -4.19
N GLY A 136 9.24 -3.63 -4.29
CA GLY A 136 9.68 -2.40 -4.94
C GLY A 136 10.81 -1.67 -4.22
N ILE A 137 10.76 -1.60 -2.88
CA ILE A 137 11.85 -1.05 -2.08
C ILE A 137 13.14 -1.87 -2.29
N GLU A 138 13.08 -3.20 -2.21
CA GLU A 138 14.25 -4.05 -2.43
C GLU A 138 14.79 -3.93 -3.87
N ALA A 139 13.91 -3.91 -4.88
CA ALA A 139 14.30 -3.70 -6.26
C ALA A 139 14.95 -2.32 -6.49
N GLY A 140 14.52 -1.27 -5.77
CA GLY A 140 15.15 0.04 -5.81
C GLY A 140 16.55 0.06 -5.19
N LEU A 141 16.73 -0.65 -4.07
CA LEU A 141 18.01 -0.74 -3.36
C LEU A 141 19.03 -1.64 -4.08
N ARG A 142 18.57 -2.68 -4.79
CA ARG A 142 19.39 -3.62 -5.58
C ARG A 142 19.44 -3.29 -7.07
N ARG A 143 18.99 -2.11 -7.49
CA ARG A 143 18.45 -1.86 -8.85
C ARG A 143 19.35 -2.26 -10.02
N ASN A 144 19.10 -3.46 -10.54
CA ASN A 144 19.68 -3.95 -11.78
C ASN A 144 18.80 -3.53 -12.97
N ARG A 145 19.21 -2.44 -13.64
CA ARG A 145 18.60 -1.95 -14.89
C ARG A 145 18.88 -2.85 -16.10
N SER A 146 19.73 -3.87 -15.94
CA SER A 146 20.29 -4.70 -17.00
C SER A 146 20.13 -6.20 -16.66
N SER A 147 18.99 -6.58 -16.09
CA SER A 147 18.67 -7.97 -15.76
C SER A 147 18.56 -8.81 -17.04
N ALA A 148 19.69 -9.37 -17.46
CA ALA A 148 19.82 -10.07 -18.73
C ALA A 148 19.04 -11.39 -18.74
N TRP A 149 18.46 -11.70 -19.90
CA TRP A 149 17.75 -12.95 -20.13
C TRP A 149 18.69 -14.15 -19.91
N PRO A 150 18.30 -15.18 -19.13
CA PRO A 150 19.15 -16.36 -18.88
C PRO A 150 19.57 -17.13 -20.14
N THR A 151 18.88 -16.90 -21.26
CA THR A 151 19.30 -17.34 -22.59
C THR A 151 19.65 -16.13 -23.45
N GLY A 152 20.93 -15.98 -23.80
CA GLY A 152 21.48 -14.88 -24.59
C GLY A 152 21.08 -14.93 -26.08
N THR A 153 19.78 -14.98 -26.34
CA THR A 153 19.20 -15.12 -27.68
C THR A 153 19.16 -13.77 -28.39
N ALA A 154 19.83 -13.66 -29.54
CA ALA A 154 19.75 -12.48 -30.39
C ALA A 154 18.30 -12.30 -30.89
N GLY A 155 17.66 -11.18 -30.54
CA GLY A 155 16.23 -10.96 -30.77
C GLY A 155 15.33 -11.19 -29.54
N GLY A 156 15.90 -11.44 -28.36
CA GLY A 156 15.19 -11.35 -27.08
C GLY A 156 14.61 -9.94 -26.82
N PRO A 157 13.71 -9.77 -25.83
CA PRO A 157 13.24 -8.44 -25.42
C PRO A 157 14.35 -7.58 -24.80
N ASP A 158 14.07 -6.28 -24.66
CA ASP A 158 14.96 -5.36 -23.98
C ASP A 158 15.16 -5.75 -22.50
N ALA A 159 16.09 -5.08 -21.82
CA ALA A 159 16.35 -5.34 -20.41
C ALA A 159 15.11 -5.02 -19.55
N VAL A 160 14.68 -5.99 -18.76
CA VAL A 160 13.62 -5.84 -17.78
C VAL A 160 14.22 -5.12 -16.56
N ASP A 161 13.72 -3.92 -16.23
CA ASP A 161 14.09 -3.25 -14.97
C ASP A 161 13.38 -4.00 -13.83
N SER A 162 14.17 -4.53 -12.89
CA SER A 162 13.62 -5.31 -11.77
C SER A 162 12.58 -4.52 -10.97
N LEU A 163 12.72 -3.19 -10.89
CA LEU A 163 11.78 -2.30 -10.21
C LEU A 163 10.40 -2.24 -10.88
N HIS A 164 10.32 -2.31 -12.22
CA HIS A 164 9.04 -2.42 -12.92
C HIS A 164 8.41 -3.80 -12.72
N ALA A 165 9.24 -4.83 -12.88
CA ALA A 165 8.82 -6.22 -12.99
C ALA A 165 8.24 -6.81 -11.70
N VAL A 166 8.84 -6.52 -10.53
CA VAL A 166 8.36 -7.07 -9.24
C VAL A 166 7.25 -6.24 -8.59
N THR A 167 7.03 -4.99 -9.02
CA THR A 167 6.02 -4.12 -8.40
C THR A 167 4.68 -4.19 -9.11
N LEU A 168 4.67 -4.18 -10.45
CA LEU A 168 3.44 -4.00 -11.21
C LEU A 168 3.42 -4.69 -12.57
N THR A 169 4.51 -4.66 -13.34
CA THR A 169 4.39 -4.92 -14.79
C THR A 169 4.17 -6.39 -15.14
N LYS A 170 4.65 -7.32 -14.29
CA LYS A 170 4.24 -8.73 -14.31
C LYS A 170 2.73 -8.88 -14.16
N ASP A 171 2.16 -8.42 -13.05
CA ASP A 171 0.79 -8.76 -12.64
C ASP A 171 -0.26 -7.98 -13.43
N LEU A 172 0.05 -6.73 -13.78
CA LEU A 172 -0.69 -5.98 -14.79
C LEU A 172 -0.71 -6.77 -16.10
N GLY A 173 0.44 -7.19 -16.61
CA GLY A 173 0.52 -7.95 -17.86
C GLY A 173 -0.22 -9.29 -17.82
N LEU A 174 -0.15 -10.02 -16.70
CA LEU A 174 -0.92 -11.25 -16.49
C LEU A 174 -2.44 -10.98 -16.49
N ALA A 175 -2.91 -9.90 -15.87
CA ALA A 175 -4.31 -9.49 -15.91
C ALA A 175 -4.78 -9.08 -17.31
N LEU A 176 -3.94 -8.32 -18.05
CA LEU A 176 -4.21 -7.96 -19.45
C LEU A 176 -4.33 -9.21 -20.35
N VAL A 177 -3.45 -10.21 -20.17
CA VAL A 177 -3.51 -11.48 -20.89
C VAL A 177 -4.73 -12.32 -20.47
N GLY A 178 -5.07 -12.35 -19.18
CA GLY A 178 -6.26 -13.03 -18.65
C GLY A 178 -7.54 -12.52 -19.30
N HIS A 179 -7.77 -11.20 -19.26
CA HIS A 179 -8.91 -10.56 -19.94
C HIS A 179 -8.88 -10.75 -21.46
N HIS A 180 -7.70 -10.72 -22.11
CA HIS A 180 -7.61 -10.99 -23.55
C HIS A 180 -8.07 -12.41 -23.91
N ARG A 181 -7.76 -13.41 -23.07
CA ARG A 181 -8.22 -14.80 -23.25
C ARG A 181 -9.68 -15.00 -22.85
N ASN A 182 -10.16 -14.26 -21.85
CA ASN A 182 -11.53 -14.32 -21.35
C ASN A 182 -12.08 -12.92 -21.05
N GLY A 183 -12.73 -12.30 -22.04
CA GLY A 183 -13.29 -10.95 -21.93
C GLY A 183 -14.41 -10.77 -20.89
N SER A 184 -14.88 -11.84 -20.24
CA SER A 184 -15.80 -11.76 -19.08
C SER A 184 -15.10 -11.48 -17.74
N GLN A 185 -13.79 -11.68 -17.64
CA GLN A 185 -13.00 -11.27 -16.48
C GLN A 185 -12.81 -9.75 -16.46
N ALA A 186 -12.76 -9.12 -15.28
CA ALA A 186 -12.42 -7.71 -15.20
C ALA A 186 -10.96 -7.47 -15.62
N LEU A 187 -10.74 -6.47 -16.47
CA LEU A 187 -9.39 -6.11 -16.96
C LEU A 187 -8.48 -5.59 -15.84
N LEU A 188 -9.06 -4.83 -14.90
CA LEU A 188 -8.36 -4.08 -13.85
C LEU A 188 -9.27 -3.89 -12.64
N GLY A 189 -8.67 -3.78 -11.47
CA GLY A 189 -9.34 -3.37 -10.24
C GLY A 189 -10.19 -4.47 -9.62
N GLY A 190 -11.00 -4.05 -8.66
CA GLY A 190 -11.73 -4.90 -7.73
C GLY A 190 -11.78 -4.14 -6.42
N GLU A 191 -12.81 -3.32 -6.26
CA GLU A 191 -13.05 -2.62 -4.99
C GLU A 191 -13.32 -3.65 -3.89
N GLY A 192 -13.08 -3.28 -2.64
CA GLY A 192 -13.29 -4.19 -1.53
C GLY A 192 -13.54 -3.46 -0.22
N CYS A 193 -14.02 -4.23 0.74
CA CYS A 193 -14.42 -3.75 2.05
C CYS A 193 -13.60 -4.48 3.12
N TRP A 194 -13.07 -3.72 4.08
CA TRP A 194 -12.65 -4.29 5.35
C TRP A 194 -13.88 -4.63 6.20
N ASP A 195 -13.79 -5.71 6.97
CA ASP A 195 -14.79 -6.11 7.97
C ASP A 195 -15.03 -5.01 9.02
N HIS A 196 -13.95 -4.35 9.46
CA HIS A 196 -13.99 -3.16 10.30
C HIS A 196 -12.92 -2.16 9.88
N VAL A 197 -13.29 -0.90 9.67
CA VAL A 197 -12.37 0.16 9.22
C VAL A 197 -11.43 0.61 10.34
N GLU A 198 -11.92 0.61 11.58
CA GLU A 198 -11.14 0.99 12.76
C GLU A 198 -10.17 -0.12 13.23
N LYS A 199 -10.46 -1.40 12.94
CA LYS A 199 -9.66 -2.58 13.38
C LYS A 199 -9.60 -3.71 12.32
N PRO A 200 -9.11 -3.45 11.09
CA PRO A 200 -9.22 -4.34 9.92
C PRO A 200 -8.64 -5.75 10.12
N ARG A 201 -9.42 -6.79 9.79
CA ARG A 201 -9.03 -8.22 9.90
C ARG A 201 -9.19 -9.02 8.61
N ARG A 202 -10.17 -8.67 7.77
CA ARG A 202 -10.46 -9.34 6.49
C ARG A 202 -10.86 -8.30 5.45
N PHE A 203 -10.19 -8.34 4.29
CA PHE A 203 -10.61 -7.58 3.12
C PHE A 203 -11.36 -8.51 2.15
N THR A 204 -12.60 -8.17 1.82
CA THR A 204 -13.44 -8.92 0.87
C THR A 204 -13.65 -8.10 -0.40
N LEU A 205 -13.34 -8.73 -1.54
CA LEU A 205 -13.50 -8.14 -2.86
C LEU A 205 -14.97 -8.10 -3.29
N SER A 206 -15.36 -7.00 -3.92
CA SER A 206 -16.65 -6.79 -4.55
C SER A 206 -16.54 -7.16 -6.04
N PRO A 207 -17.39 -8.05 -6.57
CA PRO A 207 -17.37 -8.37 -8.00
C PRO A 207 -17.94 -7.22 -8.84
N PRO A 208 -17.46 -7.03 -10.10
CA PRO A 208 -16.42 -7.80 -10.76
C PRO A 208 -15.00 -7.35 -10.37
N TRP A 209 -14.11 -8.31 -10.11
CA TRP A 209 -12.71 -8.08 -9.75
C TRP A 209 -11.74 -8.77 -10.72
N SER A 210 -10.51 -8.28 -10.75
CA SER A 210 -9.39 -8.73 -11.59
C SER A 210 -8.28 -9.36 -10.74
N SER A 211 -7.33 -10.05 -11.37
CA SER A 211 -6.08 -10.45 -10.70
C SER A 211 -5.19 -9.25 -10.39
N ALA A 212 -5.27 -8.17 -11.18
CA ALA A 212 -4.68 -6.88 -10.86
C ALA A 212 -5.70 -6.03 -10.07
N THR A 213 -5.89 -6.37 -8.80
CA THR A 213 -6.80 -5.70 -7.85
C THR A 213 -6.40 -4.23 -7.62
N ASP A 214 -7.31 -3.42 -7.08
CA ASP A 214 -7.00 -2.04 -6.72
C ASP A 214 -5.91 -1.98 -5.61
N ALA A 215 -5.86 -2.96 -4.70
CA ALA A 215 -4.84 -3.02 -3.64
C ALA A 215 -3.46 -3.48 -4.12
N LEU A 216 -3.38 -4.46 -5.05
CA LEU A 216 -2.14 -4.81 -5.73
C LEU A 216 -1.60 -3.60 -6.50
N ILE A 217 -2.45 -2.95 -7.30
CA ILE A 217 -2.05 -1.81 -8.14
C ILE A 217 -1.55 -0.64 -7.27
N ASN A 218 -2.24 -0.35 -6.16
CA ASN A 218 -1.76 0.65 -5.20
C ASN A 218 -0.38 0.28 -4.62
N GLY A 219 -0.21 -0.95 -4.12
CA GLY A 219 1.05 -1.41 -3.54
C GLY A 219 2.21 -1.44 -4.56
N GLY A 220 1.91 -1.74 -5.82
CA GLY A 220 2.86 -1.68 -6.93
C GLY A 220 3.30 -0.26 -7.28
N MET A 221 2.37 0.69 -7.35
CA MET A 221 2.71 2.12 -7.53
C MET A 221 3.55 2.63 -6.35
N ASP A 222 3.14 2.36 -5.13
CA ASP A 222 3.84 2.78 -3.91
C ASP A 222 5.25 2.18 -3.80
N GLY A 223 5.39 0.88 -4.06
CA GLY A 223 6.69 0.20 -4.10
C GLY A 223 7.61 0.74 -5.19
N PHE A 224 7.06 1.08 -6.36
CA PHE A 224 7.83 1.69 -7.46
C PHE A 224 8.30 3.10 -7.09
N ILE A 225 7.43 3.94 -6.50
CA ILE A 225 7.76 5.28 -6.03
C ILE A 225 8.86 5.23 -4.97
N LEU A 226 8.69 4.40 -3.94
CA LEU A 226 9.64 4.27 -2.84
C LEU A 226 10.97 3.67 -3.29
N GLY A 227 10.95 2.62 -4.11
CA GLY A 227 12.16 2.04 -4.70
C GLY A 227 12.91 3.04 -5.58
N SER A 228 12.21 3.79 -6.44
CA SER A 228 12.81 4.82 -7.29
C SER A 228 13.45 5.93 -6.43
N TYR A 229 12.72 6.46 -5.44
CA TYR A 229 13.20 7.48 -4.51
C TYR A 229 14.45 7.03 -3.73
N LEU A 230 14.41 5.85 -3.12
CA LEU A 230 15.51 5.30 -2.33
C LEU A 230 16.74 5.00 -3.21
N SER A 231 16.55 4.57 -4.46
CA SER A 231 17.65 4.35 -5.42
C SER A 231 18.44 5.63 -5.78
N GLY A 232 17.91 6.81 -5.44
CA GLY A 232 18.56 8.11 -5.62
C GLY A 232 19.18 8.71 -4.35
N LEU A 233 19.16 8.01 -3.21
CA LEU A 233 19.72 8.51 -1.95
C LEU A 233 21.12 7.96 -1.67
N SER A 234 22.00 8.82 -1.13
CA SER A 234 23.28 8.40 -0.56
C SER A 234 23.08 7.79 0.84
N PRO A 235 23.85 6.76 1.24
CA PRO A 235 23.88 6.28 2.61
C PRO A 235 24.36 7.35 3.62
N PRO A 236 23.99 7.25 4.92
CA PRO A 236 23.13 6.21 5.51
C PRO A 236 21.66 6.39 5.12
N LEU A 237 21.00 5.28 4.79
CA LEU A 237 19.58 5.27 4.47
C LEU A 237 18.73 5.18 5.76
N PRO A 238 17.51 5.75 5.78
CA PRO A 238 16.60 5.62 6.92
C PRO A 238 16.11 4.17 7.10
N PRO A 239 15.75 3.76 8.33
CA PRO A 239 15.17 2.45 8.60
C PRO A 239 13.79 2.29 7.93
N LEU A 240 13.35 1.05 7.75
CA LEU A 240 12.14 0.72 6.99
C LEU A 240 10.88 1.29 7.64
N SER A 241 10.81 1.23 8.98
CA SER A 241 9.78 1.90 9.76
C SER A 241 9.64 3.38 9.41
N ALA A 242 10.75 4.11 9.37
CA ALA A 242 10.78 5.55 9.07
C ALA A 242 10.40 5.86 7.61
N VAL A 243 10.77 5.00 6.66
CA VAL A 243 10.32 5.10 5.26
C VAL A 243 8.80 4.96 5.17
N LEU A 244 8.25 3.86 5.71
CA LEU A 244 6.83 3.56 5.64
C LEU A 244 6.00 4.59 6.44
N ARG A 245 6.47 5.00 7.63
CA ARG A 245 5.86 6.08 8.43
C ARG A 245 5.84 7.40 7.66
N GLY A 246 6.97 7.79 7.07
CA GLY A 246 7.06 9.00 6.25
C GLY A 246 6.06 9.01 5.08
N TYR A 247 5.85 7.87 4.42
CA TYR A 247 5.00 7.77 3.24
C TYR A 247 3.49 7.59 3.56
N TYR A 248 3.16 6.77 4.56
CA TYR A 248 1.78 6.32 4.84
C TYR A 248 1.06 7.02 6.00
N THR A 249 1.75 7.62 6.97
CA THR A 249 1.09 8.33 8.08
C THR A 249 1.06 9.84 7.87
N GLU A 250 0.34 10.58 8.71
CA GLU A 250 0.27 12.05 8.67
C GLU A 250 1.65 12.76 8.83
N GLY A 251 1.72 14.02 8.40
CA GLY A 251 2.91 14.90 8.52
C GLY A 251 3.65 15.17 7.21
N LEU A 252 4.79 15.89 7.26
CA LEU A 252 5.52 16.42 6.08
C LEU A 252 6.01 15.37 5.06
N GLY A 253 6.17 14.12 5.50
CA GLY A 253 6.49 12.96 4.67
C GLY A 253 7.91 12.92 4.10
N LEU A 254 8.14 11.99 3.17
CA LEU A 254 9.43 11.80 2.50
C LEU A 254 9.63 12.90 1.45
N ARG A 255 9.95 14.12 1.89
CA ARG A 255 10.12 15.32 1.04
C ARG A 255 8.91 15.59 0.14
N GLY A 256 7.70 15.41 0.67
CA GLY A 256 6.43 15.59 -0.06
C GLY A 256 5.88 14.33 -0.75
N LEU A 257 6.64 13.23 -0.83
CA LEU A 257 6.09 11.93 -1.25
C LEU A 257 5.14 11.39 -0.17
N LYS A 258 3.92 11.03 -0.60
CA LYS A 258 2.83 10.52 0.22
C LYS A 258 1.96 9.54 -0.55
N ALA A 259 1.44 8.53 0.16
CA ALA A 259 0.49 7.57 -0.37
C ALA A 259 -0.74 8.24 -1.00
N SER A 260 -1.26 9.32 -0.41
CA SER A 260 -2.41 10.07 -0.94
C SER A 260 -2.15 10.79 -2.27
N ARG A 261 -0.89 10.86 -2.71
CA ARG A 261 -0.46 11.40 -4.02
C ARG A 261 0.11 10.34 -4.97
N ARG A 262 0.02 9.04 -4.63
CA ARG A 262 0.65 7.96 -5.41
C ARG A 262 0.31 7.96 -6.90
N ARG A 263 -0.93 8.31 -7.26
CA ARG A 263 -1.39 8.38 -8.66
C ARG A 263 -0.60 9.42 -9.46
N GLN A 264 -0.45 10.63 -8.92
CA GLN A 264 0.39 11.68 -9.52
C GLN A 264 1.86 11.27 -9.53
N ALA A 265 2.41 10.86 -8.38
CA ALA A 265 3.84 10.56 -8.23
C ALA A 265 4.29 9.36 -9.09
N TYR A 266 3.42 8.38 -9.33
CA TYR A 266 3.71 7.29 -10.28
C TYR A 266 3.66 7.79 -11.73
N GLY A 267 2.67 8.62 -12.08
CA GLY A 267 2.54 9.20 -13.42
C GLY A 267 3.71 10.10 -13.82
N GLU A 268 4.32 10.81 -12.86
CA GLU A 268 5.56 11.59 -13.07
C GLU A 268 6.80 10.72 -13.34
N LEU A 269 6.77 9.42 -13.03
CA LEU A 269 7.89 8.50 -13.16
C LEU A 269 7.79 7.53 -14.37
N VAL A 270 6.67 7.48 -15.09
CA VAL A 270 6.44 6.52 -16.19
C VAL A 270 5.91 7.17 -17.46
N THR A 271 6.10 6.50 -18.60
CA THR A 271 5.45 6.87 -19.87
C THR A 271 4.63 5.71 -20.40
N ALA A 272 3.56 5.98 -21.15
CA ALA A 272 2.70 4.94 -21.71
C ALA A 272 3.46 3.91 -22.57
N ARG A 273 4.43 4.38 -23.38
CA ARG A 273 5.28 3.52 -24.22
C ARG A 273 6.26 2.70 -23.39
N GLY A 274 6.94 3.31 -22.40
CA GLY A 274 7.88 2.61 -21.53
C GLY A 274 7.20 1.55 -20.66
N LEU A 275 6.04 1.89 -20.09
CA LEU A 275 5.25 0.96 -19.29
C LEU A 275 4.70 -0.19 -20.15
N ALA A 276 4.27 0.06 -21.39
CA ALA A 276 3.84 -1.01 -22.29
C ALA A 276 4.96 -2.02 -22.63
N ALA A 277 6.19 -1.54 -22.87
CA ALA A 277 7.34 -2.42 -23.07
C ALA A 277 7.67 -3.22 -21.80
N GLN A 278 7.81 -2.56 -20.66
CA GLN A 278 8.12 -3.26 -19.40
C GLN A 278 7.00 -4.21 -18.93
N VAL A 279 5.78 -4.06 -19.43
CA VAL A 279 4.67 -5.03 -19.29
C VAL A 279 4.82 -6.22 -20.24
N SER A 280 5.17 -6.03 -21.52
CA SER A 280 5.42 -7.18 -22.41
C SER A 280 6.61 -7.99 -21.94
N ASP A 281 7.69 -7.32 -21.54
CA ASP A 281 8.98 -7.94 -21.31
C ASP A 281 8.99 -8.71 -19.98
N ALA A 282 8.35 -8.17 -18.94
CA ALA A 282 8.14 -8.88 -17.67
C ALA A 282 7.22 -10.11 -17.81
N VAL A 283 6.17 -10.06 -18.64
CA VAL A 283 5.30 -11.22 -18.92
C VAL A 283 6.06 -12.30 -19.68
N LEU A 284 6.84 -11.91 -20.70
CA LEU A 284 7.66 -12.85 -21.47
C LEU A 284 8.74 -13.50 -20.59
N LEU A 285 9.31 -12.75 -19.63
CA LEU A 285 10.30 -13.28 -18.68
C LEU A 285 9.65 -14.27 -17.71
N TYR A 286 8.52 -13.90 -17.12
CA TYR A 286 7.74 -14.79 -16.24
C TYR A 286 7.32 -16.08 -16.96
N GLY A 287 6.96 -15.99 -18.25
CA GLY A 287 6.60 -17.14 -19.09
C GLY A 287 7.76 -18.06 -19.49
N GLN A 288 9.02 -17.65 -19.32
CA GLN A 288 10.19 -18.53 -19.50
C GLN A 288 10.59 -19.26 -18.20
N LEU A 289 10.28 -18.70 -17.03
CA LEU A 289 10.69 -19.24 -15.73
C LEU A 289 9.78 -20.35 -15.18
N GLY A 290 8.74 -20.74 -15.91
CA GLY A 290 7.87 -21.85 -15.55
C GLY A 290 6.78 -22.12 -16.58
N ASP A 291 6.22 -23.32 -16.54
CA ASP A 291 5.15 -23.76 -17.43
C ASP A 291 3.81 -23.10 -17.06
N GLN A 292 3.63 -21.85 -17.48
CA GLN A 292 2.45 -21.04 -17.20
C GLN A 292 1.34 -21.31 -18.25
N PRO A 293 0.23 -22.01 -17.92
CA PRO A 293 -0.81 -22.33 -18.90
C PRO A 293 -1.49 -21.07 -19.46
N GLY A 294 -1.54 -20.00 -18.65
CA GLY A 294 -2.02 -18.67 -19.04
C GLY A 294 -1.12 -17.92 -20.03
N LEU A 295 0.09 -18.41 -20.32
CA LEU A 295 1.04 -17.81 -21.28
C LEU A 295 1.37 -18.71 -22.48
N ARG A 296 1.22 -20.04 -22.35
CA ARG A 296 1.36 -21.00 -23.46
C ARG A 296 0.68 -20.51 -24.75
N ASN A 297 1.34 -20.71 -25.89
CA ASN A 297 0.86 -20.38 -27.25
C ASN A 297 0.67 -18.88 -27.58
N LEU A 298 1.07 -17.93 -26.72
CA LEU A 298 1.17 -16.52 -27.11
C LEU A 298 2.52 -16.25 -27.77
N SER A 299 2.50 -15.57 -28.93
CA SER A 299 3.71 -15.05 -29.55
C SER A 299 4.16 -13.76 -28.86
N ARG A 300 5.45 -13.42 -28.94
CA ARG A 300 6.01 -12.14 -28.46
C ARG A 300 5.16 -10.95 -28.91
N ARG A 301 4.86 -10.89 -30.21
CA ARG A 301 4.02 -9.87 -30.82
C ARG A 301 2.60 -9.81 -30.24
N ALA A 302 1.98 -10.96 -29.92
CA ALA A 302 0.66 -10.96 -29.29
C ALA A 302 0.70 -10.33 -27.89
N VAL A 303 1.74 -10.62 -27.10
CA VAL A 303 1.93 -10.01 -25.77
C VAL A 303 2.17 -8.50 -25.89
N GLU A 304 2.99 -8.06 -26.84
CA GLU A 304 3.23 -6.63 -27.14
C GLU A 304 1.94 -5.92 -27.57
N GLU A 305 1.15 -6.49 -28.47
CA GLU A 305 -0.15 -5.93 -28.89
C GLU A 305 -1.21 -5.96 -27.77
N ILE A 306 -1.12 -6.88 -26.80
CA ILE A 306 -1.96 -6.88 -25.58
C ILE A 306 -1.53 -5.72 -24.66
N ALA A 307 -0.23 -5.58 -24.39
CA ALA A 307 0.30 -4.52 -23.53
C ALA A 307 0.00 -3.12 -24.08
N GLN A 308 0.20 -2.89 -25.38
CA GLN A 308 -0.08 -1.61 -26.05
C GLN A 308 -1.57 -1.21 -25.99
N ARG A 309 -2.51 -2.17 -25.97
CA ARG A 309 -3.95 -1.91 -25.85
C ARG A 309 -4.42 -1.81 -24.40
N GLY A 310 -3.74 -2.50 -23.48
CA GLY A 310 -4.11 -2.57 -22.07
C GLY A 310 -3.57 -1.42 -21.22
N VAL A 311 -2.31 -1.02 -21.42
CA VAL A 311 -1.67 0.05 -20.62
C VAL A 311 -2.41 1.39 -20.70
N PRO A 312 -2.91 1.87 -21.87
CA PRO A 312 -3.73 3.08 -21.90
C PRO A 312 -4.99 3.03 -21.01
N ARG A 313 -5.61 1.85 -20.86
CA ARG A 313 -6.76 1.64 -19.96
C ARG A 313 -6.35 1.66 -18.49
N PHE A 314 -5.15 1.16 -18.17
CA PHE A 314 -4.54 1.27 -16.84
C PHE A 314 -4.29 2.74 -16.48
N LEU A 315 -3.62 3.50 -17.35
CA LEU A 315 -3.30 4.91 -17.10
C LEU A 315 -4.58 5.72 -16.88
N SER A 316 -5.62 5.49 -17.69
CA SER A 316 -6.90 6.18 -17.52
C SER A 316 -7.62 5.84 -16.21
N ARG A 317 -7.64 4.57 -15.78
CA ARG A 317 -8.27 4.17 -14.49
C ARG A 317 -7.48 4.63 -13.26
N TYR A 318 -6.14 4.68 -13.34
CA TYR A 318 -5.29 4.86 -12.16
C TYR A 318 -4.55 6.18 -12.06
N LEU A 319 -4.36 6.93 -13.14
CA LEU A 319 -3.68 8.23 -13.13
C LEU A 319 -4.63 9.38 -13.47
N ASP A 320 -5.45 9.24 -14.52
CA ASP A 320 -6.39 10.29 -14.93
C ASP A 320 -7.56 10.43 -13.94
N CYS A 321 -8.11 9.31 -13.49
CA CYS A 321 -9.22 9.28 -12.52
C CYS A 321 -8.72 9.42 -11.06
N PRO A 322 -9.48 10.09 -10.17
CA PRO A 322 -9.22 10.09 -8.73
C PRO A 322 -9.51 8.71 -8.10
N ALA A 323 -8.97 8.48 -6.91
CA ALA A 323 -9.36 7.33 -6.09
C ALA A 323 -10.72 7.59 -5.43
N VAL A 324 -11.71 6.75 -5.70
CA VAL A 324 -13.02 6.78 -5.02
C VAL A 324 -12.94 5.88 -3.78
N ILE A 325 -13.47 6.37 -2.65
CA ILE A 325 -13.56 5.59 -1.40
C ILE A 325 -14.97 4.99 -1.32
N PRO A 326 -15.14 3.66 -1.40
CA PRO A 326 -16.46 3.04 -1.49
C PRO A 326 -17.24 3.13 -0.18
N ARG A 327 -18.56 2.98 -0.28
CA ARG A 327 -19.53 3.16 0.82
C ARG A 327 -19.17 2.42 2.12
N CYS A 328 -18.73 1.16 2.00
CA CYS A 328 -18.33 0.37 3.16
C CYS A 328 -17.10 0.94 3.89
N MET A 329 -16.15 1.53 3.15
CA MET A 329 -14.92 2.08 3.71
C MET A 329 -15.13 3.34 4.54
N TRP A 330 -16.16 4.15 4.25
CA TRP A 330 -16.57 5.21 5.18
C TRP A 330 -17.66 4.79 6.17
N GLY A 331 -18.07 3.51 6.20
CA GLY A 331 -19.06 2.99 7.14
C GLY A 331 -20.48 3.48 6.89
N ALA A 332 -20.87 3.58 5.61
CA ALA A 332 -22.21 3.97 5.20
C ALA A 332 -23.29 2.99 5.70
N LYS A 333 -24.46 3.53 6.04
CA LYS A 333 -25.70 2.74 6.10
C LYS A 333 -26.15 2.31 4.69
N PRO A 334 -26.95 1.23 4.58
CA PRO A 334 -27.64 0.89 3.33
C PRO A 334 -28.58 2.01 2.87
N TYR A 335 -28.89 2.00 1.58
CA TYR A 335 -30.03 2.71 0.99
C TYR A 335 -31.33 2.13 1.57
N ARG A 336 -32.34 2.97 1.87
CA ARG A 336 -33.66 2.53 2.33
C ARG A 336 -34.60 2.33 1.14
N GLY A 337 -35.36 1.24 1.11
CA GLY A 337 -36.24 0.96 -0.05
C GLY A 337 -35.46 0.55 -1.30
N ALA A 338 -35.85 1.06 -2.47
CA ALA A 338 -35.30 0.64 -3.77
C ALA A 338 -34.74 1.83 -4.56
N ALA A 339 -33.44 1.77 -4.88
CA ALA A 339 -32.75 2.85 -5.57
C ALA A 339 -33.20 2.98 -7.03
N THR A 340 -33.52 4.21 -7.45
CA THR A 340 -33.80 4.51 -8.86
C THR A 340 -32.50 4.55 -9.66
N LEU A 341 -32.34 3.60 -10.59
CA LEU A 341 -31.15 3.52 -11.43
C LEU A 341 -31.13 4.62 -12.50
N LEU A 342 -30.03 5.38 -12.56
CA LEU A 342 -29.85 6.45 -13.54
C LEU A 342 -29.56 5.88 -14.94
N THR A 343 -30.19 6.45 -15.97
CA THR A 343 -29.87 6.15 -17.37
C THR A 343 -28.56 6.83 -17.78
N LEU A 344 -27.59 6.04 -18.25
CA LEU A 344 -26.30 6.52 -18.73
C LEU A 344 -26.31 6.75 -20.25
N PRO A 345 -25.51 7.69 -20.80
CA PRO A 345 -24.66 8.65 -20.08
C PRO A 345 -25.45 9.82 -19.47
N LEU A 346 -24.99 10.32 -18.33
CA LEU A 346 -25.55 11.51 -17.68
C LEU A 346 -25.27 12.77 -18.53
N ARG A 347 -26.25 13.69 -18.58
CA ARG A 347 -26.16 14.92 -19.38
C ARG A 347 -25.81 16.18 -18.59
N TYR A 348 -25.86 16.10 -17.26
CA TYR A 348 -25.68 17.24 -16.36
C TYR A 348 -24.82 16.82 -15.16
N VAL A 349 -24.03 17.76 -14.65
CA VAL A 349 -23.28 17.64 -13.39
C VAL A 349 -23.62 18.86 -12.56
N TYR A 350 -24.11 18.65 -11.33
CA TYR A 350 -24.48 19.72 -10.41
C TYR A 350 -23.43 19.80 -9.31
N VAL A 351 -22.83 20.98 -9.11
CA VAL A 351 -21.75 21.18 -8.14
C VAL A 351 -22.32 21.83 -6.88
N HIS A 352 -22.21 21.13 -5.75
CA HIS A 352 -22.72 21.57 -4.45
C HIS A 352 -21.58 21.69 -3.43
N HIS A 353 -21.76 22.55 -2.42
CA HIS A 353 -20.96 22.52 -1.19
C HIS A 353 -21.75 21.90 -0.04
N THR A 354 -21.06 21.35 0.95
CA THR A 354 -21.67 20.78 2.16
C THR A 354 -21.77 21.85 3.24
N TYR A 355 -22.97 22.40 3.47
CA TYR A 355 -23.17 23.43 4.51
C TYR A 355 -22.99 22.88 5.92
N HIS A 356 -23.45 21.65 6.17
CA HIS A 356 -23.16 20.87 7.37
C HIS A 356 -22.63 19.48 6.96
N PRO A 357 -21.51 19.00 7.52
CA PRO A 357 -20.58 19.71 8.41
C PRO A 357 -19.84 20.86 7.70
N SER A 358 -19.71 22.01 8.37
CA SER A 358 -19.23 23.27 7.79
C SER A 358 -17.71 23.44 7.75
N ARG A 359 -16.95 22.56 8.41
CA ARG A 359 -15.49 22.54 8.39
C ARG A 359 -15.00 21.47 7.41
N PRO A 360 -14.03 21.78 6.52
CA PRO A 360 -13.42 20.77 5.68
C PRO A 360 -12.70 19.73 6.54
N CYS A 361 -12.78 18.47 6.13
CA CYS A 361 -11.95 17.40 6.67
C CYS A 361 -10.61 17.34 5.92
N ALA A 362 -9.54 16.92 6.61
CA ALA A 362 -8.21 16.76 6.00
C ALA A 362 -7.72 15.31 6.01
N THR A 363 -8.27 14.47 6.88
CA THR A 363 -7.85 13.06 7.06
C THR A 363 -9.02 12.11 6.82
N PHE A 364 -8.75 10.88 6.37
CA PHE A 364 -9.81 9.89 6.08
C PHE A 364 -10.76 9.63 7.26
N PRO A 365 -10.30 9.46 8.53
CA PRO A 365 -11.21 9.30 9.66
C PRO A 365 -12.14 10.50 9.88
N GLN A 366 -11.68 11.73 9.64
CA GLN A 366 -12.51 12.94 9.71
C GLN A 366 -13.53 12.96 8.56
N CYS A 367 -13.09 12.67 7.33
CA CYS A 367 -13.98 12.67 6.17
C CYS A 367 -15.05 11.57 6.27
N ALA A 368 -14.68 10.36 6.73
CA ALA A 368 -15.63 9.28 6.96
C ALA A 368 -16.63 9.63 8.08
N ALA A 369 -16.19 10.26 9.17
CA ALA A 369 -17.09 10.75 10.21
C ALA A 369 -18.06 11.82 9.69
N ASN A 370 -17.58 12.75 8.86
CA ASN A 370 -18.38 13.78 8.20
C ASN A 370 -19.42 13.17 7.24
N MET A 371 -19.04 12.22 6.39
CA MET A 371 -19.95 11.50 5.48
C MET A 371 -21.04 10.76 6.26
N ARG A 372 -20.66 10.02 7.32
CA ARG A 372 -21.63 9.35 8.21
C ARG A 372 -22.56 10.35 8.92
N ALA A 373 -22.09 11.54 9.28
CA ALA A 373 -22.92 12.57 9.90
C ALA A 373 -23.96 13.12 8.91
N MET A 374 -23.53 13.43 7.68
CA MET A 374 -24.41 13.92 6.62
C MET A 374 -25.44 12.86 6.18
N GLN A 375 -25.04 11.58 6.09
CA GLN A 375 -25.96 10.48 5.80
C GLN A 375 -27.03 10.34 6.91
N ARG A 376 -26.65 10.41 8.20
CA ARG A 376 -27.62 10.39 9.30
C ARG A 376 -28.60 11.55 9.24
N PHE A 377 -28.13 12.77 8.97
CA PHE A 377 -29.00 13.93 8.80
C PHE A 377 -30.02 13.72 7.66
N HIS A 378 -29.57 13.21 6.51
CA HIS A 378 -30.45 12.92 5.38
C HIS A 378 -31.44 11.79 5.66
N GLN A 379 -30.99 10.66 6.23
CA GLN A 379 -31.85 9.50 6.48
C GLN A 379 -32.77 9.65 7.71
N GLU A 380 -32.27 10.18 8.83
CA GLU A 380 -32.98 10.21 10.11
C GLU A 380 -33.75 11.52 10.35
N GLU A 381 -33.31 12.66 9.81
CA GLU A 381 -33.94 13.98 10.04
C GLU A 381 -34.69 14.53 8.81
N ARG A 382 -34.38 14.07 7.60
CA ARG A 382 -35.11 14.41 6.37
C ARG A 382 -35.92 13.26 5.77
N GLU A 383 -35.88 12.08 6.40
CA GLU A 383 -36.56 10.86 5.94
C GLU A 383 -36.18 10.43 4.51
N TRP A 384 -35.02 10.85 4.00
CA TRP A 384 -34.53 10.48 2.68
C TRP A 384 -34.01 9.04 2.66
N ASP A 385 -34.05 8.40 1.49
CA ASP A 385 -33.59 7.01 1.36
C ASP A 385 -32.09 6.84 1.67
N ASP A 386 -31.29 7.87 1.42
CA ASP A 386 -29.83 7.85 1.55
C ASP A 386 -29.22 9.28 1.61
N ILE A 387 -27.88 9.36 1.64
CA ILE A 387 -27.15 10.60 1.34
C ILE A 387 -27.44 11.08 -0.10
N ALA A 388 -27.70 12.37 -0.28
CA ALA A 388 -28.17 12.94 -1.55
C ALA A 388 -27.05 13.37 -2.54
N TYR A 389 -25.80 12.98 -2.28
CA TYR A 389 -24.61 13.29 -3.08
C TYR A 389 -23.71 12.05 -3.18
#